data_AF-A0A832ZZT7-F1
#
_entry.id   AF-A0A832ZZT7-F1
#
_cell.length_a   1.000
_cell.length_b   1.000
_cell.length_c   1.000
_cell.angle_alpha   90.00
_cell.angle_beta   90.00
_cell.angle_gamma   90.00
#
_symmetry.space_group_name_H-M   'P 1'
#
loop_
_entity.id
_entity.type
_entity.pdbx_description
1 polymer ?
#
loop_
_entity_poly.entity_id
_entity_poly.type
_entity_poly.pdbx_seq_one_letter_code
_entity_poly.pdbx_strand_id
1 'polypeptide(L)'
;MKVKSVYLVVFAAFVAGAALASLALQPAEVLKTVSVTVTETNTQFSRITVTEYTGITKTLTSLSYTTVTEKVTTTRTVTRLVTITEEAGEGVEVLDICFSPDGDCLEVLLSFIQNARESVYVMIYVFTLDDVADALIDAAARGVDVKVLIEADSAFIRGSEYSRLAENGVEVRLDRNRYLMHNKVAVIDGRIVITGSMNWSFRGAFRNNENIIVLEDPNIAAEFIDEFNKLWRLAG
;
A
#
# COMPACT_ATOMS: atom_id res chain seq x y z
N MET A 1 -5.35 -22.87 11.69
CA MET A 1 -5.27 -23.72 10.48
C MET A 1 -4.95 -22.80 9.32
N LYS A 2 -3.78 -22.97 8.68
CA LYS A 2 -3.26 -22.08 7.63
C LYS A 2 -4.16 -22.15 6.39
N VAL A 3 -4.68 -21.01 5.95
CA VAL A 3 -5.33 -20.89 4.64
C VAL A 3 -4.21 -20.68 3.62
N LYS A 4 -4.04 -21.64 2.70
CA LYS A 4 -3.19 -21.47 1.52
C LYS A 4 -3.98 -20.66 0.49
N SER A 5 -3.48 -19.49 0.13
CA SER A 5 -3.97 -18.75 -1.04
C SER A 5 -3.55 -19.50 -2.30
N VAL A 6 -4.53 -19.83 -3.14
CA VAL A 6 -4.35 -20.40 -4.48
C VAL A 6 -4.21 -19.23 -5.44
N TYR A 7 -3.05 -19.05 -6.05
CA TYR A 7 -2.87 -18.09 -7.14
C TYR A 7 -3.35 -18.73 -8.45
N LEU A 8 -4.37 -18.15 -9.06
CA LEU A 8 -4.86 -18.52 -10.39
C LEU A 8 -4.02 -17.75 -11.42
N VAL A 9 -3.04 -18.40 -12.04
CA VAL A 9 -2.29 -17.81 -13.15
C VAL A 9 -3.10 -18.01 -14.43
N VAL A 10 -3.64 -16.92 -14.99
CA VAL A 10 -4.27 -16.93 -16.32
C VAL A 10 -3.22 -16.48 -17.34
N PHE A 11 -2.73 -17.42 -18.16
CA PHE A 11 -1.92 -17.09 -19.33
C PHE A 11 -2.84 -16.58 -20.46
N ALA A 12 -2.69 -15.31 -20.84
CA ALA A 12 -3.23 -14.79 -22.09
C ALA A 12 -2.08 -14.64 -23.10
N ALA A 13 -2.09 -15.48 -24.14
CA ALA A 13 -1.18 -15.36 -25.27
C ALA A 13 -1.63 -14.21 -26.18
N PHE A 14 -0.75 -13.25 -26.44
CA PHE A 14 -0.97 -12.21 -27.46
C PHE A 14 -0.12 -12.51 -28.70
N VAL A 15 -0.78 -12.71 -29.83
CA VAL A 15 -0.17 -12.71 -31.17
C VAL A 15 -0.35 -11.31 -31.76
N ALA A 16 0.71 -10.83 -32.40
CA ALA A 16 0.96 -9.46 -32.84
C ALA A 16 0.01 -8.90 -33.91
N GLY A 17 -0.08 -7.56 -33.96
CA GLY A 17 -0.29 -6.83 -35.22
C GLY A 17 -1.18 -5.58 -35.19
N ALA A 18 -0.53 -4.42 -35.05
CA ALA A 18 -0.86 -3.11 -35.66
C ALA A 18 -1.89 -2.13 -35.02
N ALA A 19 -1.43 -0.87 -34.99
CA ALA A 19 -2.11 0.43 -34.90
C ALA A 19 -2.74 0.85 -33.55
N LEU A 20 -1.94 1.59 -32.75
CA LEU A 20 -2.37 2.27 -31.53
C LEU A 20 -3.10 3.58 -31.85
N ALA A 21 -4.43 3.54 -31.84
CA ALA A 21 -5.24 4.69 -31.49
C ALA A 21 -5.42 4.67 -29.95
N SER A 22 -5.09 5.79 -29.30
CA SER A 22 -5.31 6.00 -27.87
C SER A 22 -6.81 5.99 -27.58
N LEU A 23 -7.32 4.81 -27.25
CA LEU A 23 -8.59 4.64 -26.58
C LEU A 23 -8.25 4.46 -25.10
N ALA A 24 -8.59 5.45 -24.28
CA ALA A 24 -8.56 5.29 -22.83
C ALA A 24 -9.46 4.11 -22.48
N LEU A 25 -8.86 2.96 -22.16
CA LEU A 25 -9.54 1.82 -21.57
C LEU A 25 -10.04 2.28 -20.21
N GLN A 26 -11.33 2.60 -20.10
CA GLN A 26 -11.96 2.75 -18.80
C GLN A 26 -11.81 1.43 -18.05
N PRO A 27 -11.46 1.44 -16.75
CA PRO A 27 -11.33 0.21 -15.98
C PRO A 27 -12.63 -0.57 -16.07
N ALA A 28 -12.54 -1.84 -16.46
CA ALA A 28 -13.70 -2.72 -16.53
C ALA A 28 -14.18 -2.96 -15.10
N GLU A 29 -15.39 -2.50 -14.76
CA GLU A 29 -16.05 -2.83 -13.50
C GLU A 29 -16.23 -4.36 -13.40
N VAL A 30 -15.47 -5.00 -12.51
CA VAL A 30 -15.67 -6.42 -12.22
C VAL A 30 -16.79 -6.53 -11.19
N LEU A 31 -18.02 -6.62 -11.67
CA LEU A 31 -19.20 -6.84 -10.82
C LEU A 31 -19.15 -8.25 -10.23
N LYS A 32 -18.67 -8.38 -8.99
CA LYS A 32 -18.71 -9.65 -8.27
C LYS A 32 -19.97 -9.72 -7.41
N THR A 33 -20.92 -10.55 -7.83
CA THR A 33 -22.10 -10.84 -7.04
C THR A 33 -21.74 -11.87 -5.98
N VAL A 34 -21.78 -11.49 -4.71
CA VAL A 34 -21.52 -12.40 -3.58
C VAL A 34 -22.83 -12.66 -2.84
N SER A 35 -23.13 -13.94 -2.66
CA SER A 35 -24.25 -14.43 -1.85
C SER A 35 -23.84 -14.44 -0.38
N VAL A 36 -24.35 -13.50 0.41
CA VAL A 36 -24.11 -13.49 1.86
C VAL A 36 -25.31 -14.11 2.57
N THR A 37 -25.04 -15.10 3.41
CA THR A 37 -26.03 -15.72 4.30
C THR A 37 -26.12 -14.91 5.58
N VAL A 38 -27.28 -14.29 5.81
CA VAL A 38 -27.57 -13.60 7.07
C VAL A 38 -28.59 -14.41 7.85
N THR A 39 -28.31 -14.62 9.13
CA THR A 39 -29.19 -15.31 10.07
C THR A 39 -30.06 -14.27 10.77
N GLU A 40 -31.37 -14.27 10.48
CA GLU A 40 -32.32 -13.43 11.17
C GLU A 40 -33.09 -14.24 12.22
N THR A 41 -33.12 -13.72 13.45
CA THR A 41 -33.84 -14.33 14.58
C THR A 41 -35.07 -13.49 14.88
N ASN A 42 -36.25 -14.08 14.75
CA ASN A 42 -37.50 -13.41 15.11
C ASN A 42 -38.19 -14.15 16.26
N THR A 43 -38.58 -13.41 17.29
CA THR A 43 -39.22 -13.96 18.50
C THR A 43 -40.67 -13.54 18.52
N GLN A 44 -41.60 -14.50 18.54
CA GLN A 44 -43.02 -14.22 18.73
C GLN A 44 -43.52 -14.86 20.03
N PHE A 45 -44.46 -14.16 20.68
CA PHE A 45 -45.14 -14.64 21.87
C PHE A 45 -46.60 -14.87 21.53
N SER A 46 -47.09 -16.10 21.72
CA SER A 46 -48.52 -16.42 21.58
C SER A 46 -49.12 -16.72 22.96
N ARG A 47 -50.32 -16.18 23.20
CA ARG A 47 -51.09 -16.42 24.42
C ARG A 47 -52.18 -17.45 24.12
N ILE A 48 -52.20 -18.55 24.86
CA ILE A 48 -53.23 -19.60 24.75
C ILE A 48 -53.99 -19.67 26.08
N THR A 49 -55.32 -19.66 26.01
CA THR A 49 -56.21 -19.84 27.17
C THR A 49 -56.79 -21.25 27.11
N VAL A 50 -56.55 -22.05 28.14
CA VAL A 50 -57.03 -23.43 28.23
C VAL A 50 -58.18 -23.50 29.22
N THR A 51 -59.28 -24.17 28.85
CA THR A 51 -60.45 -24.39 29.70
C THR A 51 -60.54 -25.87 30.04
N GLU A 52 -60.45 -26.21 31.32
CA GLU A 52 -60.70 -27.56 31.82
C GLU A 52 -62.00 -27.60 32.62
N TYR A 53 -62.79 -28.65 32.42
CA TYR A 53 -64.03 -28.91 33.16
C TYR A 53 -63.84 -30.15 34.03
N THR A 54 -64.00 -30.03 35.35
CA THR A 54 -64.15 -31.18 36.25
C THR A 54 -65.62 -31.47 36.46
N GLY A 55 -66.08 -32.61 35.94
CA GLY A 55 -67.45 -33.06 36.10
C GLY A 55 -67.58 -34.16 37.15
N ILE A 56 -68.23 -33.87 38.28
CA ILE A 56 -69.11 -34.83 38.96
C ILE A 56 -70.34 -34.07 39.45
N THR A 57 -71.51 -34.71 39.30
CA THR A 57 -72.87 -34.19 39.37
C THR A 57 -73.19 -33.36 40.64
N LYS A 58 -73.77 -32.17 40.39
CA LYS A 58 -74.44 -31.21 41.32
C LYS A 58 -73.56 -30.29 42.20
N THR A 59 -73.61 -29.01 41.78
CA THR A 59 -73.51 -27.75 42.56
C THR A 59 -72.10 -27.17 42.81
N LEU A 60 -71.89 -25.95 42.27
CA LEU A 60 -70.70 -25.08 42.24
C LEU A 60 -69.56 -25.50 41.28
N THR A 61 -69.68 -25.08 40.01
CA THR A 61 -68.56 -25.00 39.07
C THR A 61 -67.68 -23.80 39.46
N SER A 62 -66.49 -24.02 40.02
CA SER A 62 -65.47 -22.97 40.09
C SER A 62 -64.58 -23.07 38.84
N LEU A 63 -64.48 -21.97 38.10
CA LEU A 63 -63.58 -21.83 36.96
C LEU A 63 -62.22 -21.36 37.50
N SER A 64 -61.14 -22.00 37.07
CA SER A 64 -59.78 -21.47 37.26
C SER A 64 -59.08 -21.38 35.91
N TYR A 65 -58.25 -20.35 35.74
CA TYR A 65 -57.53 -20.04 34.51
C TYR A 65 -56.03 -19.95 34.79
N THR A 66 -55.23 -20.51 33.88
CA THR A 66 -53.78 -20.33 33.89
C THR A 66 -53.35 -19.87 32.51
N THR A 67 -52.65 -18.75 32.43
CA THR A 67 -52.10 -18.23 31.17
C THR A 67 -50.70 -18.78 30.97
N VAL A 68 -50.48 -19.54 29.90
CA VAL A 68 -49.14 -20.01 29.50
C VAL A 68 -48.65 -19.16 28.34
N THR A 69 -47.42 -18.66 28.44
CA THR A 69 -46.74 -17.94 27.35
C THR A 69 -45.64 -18.85 26.83
N GLU A 70 -45.71 -19.24 25.56
CA GLU A 70 -44.69 -20.05 24.91
C GLU A 70 -43.86 -19.17 23.97
N LYS A 71 -42.53 -19.24 24.09
CA LYS A 71 -41.59 -18.48 23.25
C LYS A 71 -41.16 -19.37 22.10
N VAL A 72 -41.62 -19.06 20.88
CA VAL A 72 -41.17 -19.75 19.67
C VAL A 72 -40.13 -18.87 18.97
N THR A 73 -38.96 -19.45 18.71
CA THR A 73 -37.87 -18.79 17.98
C THR A 73 -37.73 -19.47 16.63
N THR A 74 -37.86 -18.72 15.54
CA THR A 74 -37.65 -19.24 14.19
C THR A 74 -36.43 -18.55 13.58
N THR A 75 -35.47 -19.36 13.17
CA THR A 75 -34.28 -18.90 12.45
C THR A 75 -34.51 -19.08 10.96
N ARG A 76 -34.26 -18.04 10.16
CA ARG A 76 -34.27 -18.16 8.69
C ARG A 76 -32.94 -17.69 8.11
N THR A 77 -32.48 -18.44 7.12
CA THR A 77 -31.33 -18.08 6.29
C THR A 77 -31.82 -17.26 5.11
N VAL A 78 -31.35 -16.03 4.98
CA VAL A 78 -31.62 -15.18 3.82
C VAL A 78 -30.33 -15.01 3.04
N THR A 79 -30.37 -15.30 1.73
CA THR A 79 -29.28 -15.01 0.81
C THR A 79 -29.51 -13.64 0.20
N ARG A 80 -28.63 -12.68 0.50
CA ARG A 80 -28.65 -11.37 -0.14
C ARG A 80 -27.55 -11.28 -1.19
N LEU A 81 -27.92 -10.86 -2.39
CA LEU A 81 -26.97 -10.48 -3.43
C LEU A 81 -26.47 -9.08 -3.08
N VAL A 82 -25.18 -8.96 -2.78
CA VAL A 82 -24.51 -7.67 -2.61
C VAL A 82 -23.59 -7.48 -3.81
N THR A 83 -23.72 -6.33 -4.47
CA THR A 83 -22.76 -5.89 -5.49
C THR A 83 -21.62 -5.19 -4.76
N ILE A 84 -20.44 -5.81 -4.74
CA ILE A 84 -19.22 -5.16 -4.27
C ILE A 84 -18.54 -4.63 -5.52
N THR A 85 -18.52 -3.31 -5.68
CA THR A 85 -17.63 -2.64 -6.62
C THR A 85 -16.26 -2.55 -5.95
N GLU A 86 -15.37 -3.48 -6.29
CA GLU A 86 -13.94 -3.25 -6.10
C GLU A 86 -13.50 -2.32 -7.23
N GLU A 87 -13.16 -1.07 -6.90
CA GLU A 87 -12.35 -0.27 -7.82
C GLU A 87 -11.03 -1.01 -7.97
N ALA A 88 -10.75 -1.52 -9.17
CA ALA A 88 -9.44 -2.02 -9.52
C ALA A 88 -8.47 -0.83 -9.60
N GLY A 89 -8.08 -0.29 -8.45
CA GLY A 89 -6.82 0.43 -8.37
C GLY A 89 -5.70 -0.56 -8.72
N GLU A 90 -4.77 -0.16 -9.59
CA GLU A 90 -3.51 -0.88 -9.76
C GLU A 90 -2.92 -1.09 -8.36
N GLY A 91 -2.90 -2.34 -7.90
CA GLY A 91 -2.36 -2.65 -6.59
C GLY A 91 -0.87 -2.34 -6.57
N VAL A 92 -0.34 -1.98 -5.40
CA VAL A 92 1.10 -1.77 -5.19
C VAL A 92 1.89 -2.98 -5.69
N GLU A 93 2.74 -2.77 -6.70
CA GLU A 93 3.66 -3.79 -7.16
C GLU A 93 4.99 -3.66 -6.42
N VAL A 94 5.51 -4.77 -5.89
CA VAL A 94 6.85 -4.82 -5.30
C VAL A 94 7.80 -5.28 -6.40
N LEU A 95 8.54 -4.34 -6.99
CA LEU A 95 9.44 -4.62 -8.11
C LEU A 95 10.72 -5.34 -7.65
N ASP A 96 11.22 -4.99 -6.46
CA ASP A 96 12.41 -5.61 -5.89
C ASP A 96 12.46 -5.47 -4.36
N ILE A 97 13.19 -6.37 -3.72
CA ILE A 97 13.55 -6.32 -2.30
C ILE A 97 14.93 -6.92 -2.10
N CYS A 98 15.76 -6.22 -1.33
CA CYS A 98 17.10 -6.67 -1.01
C CYS A 98 17.46 -6.42 0.45
N PHE A 99 18.48 -7.15 0.91
CA PHE A 99 19.01 -7.03 2.26
C PHE A 99 20.53 -6.95 2.22
N SER A 100 21.11 -5.86 2.71
CA SER A 100 22.57 -5.76 2.88
C SER A 100 23.02 -6.49 4.15
N PRO A 101 24.27 -6.99 4.17
CA PRO A 101 25.28 -6.87 3.12
C PRO A 101 25.20 -7.95 2.03
N ASP A 102 24.33 -8.95 2.16
CA ASP A 102 24.36 -10.17 1.35
C ASP A 102 23.59 -10.08 0.02
N GLY A 103 22.76 -9.04 -0.18
CA GLY A 103 21.73 -8.99 -1.23
C GLY A 103 21.89 -7.91 -2.29
N ASP A 104 23.11 -7.48 -2.62
CA ASP A 104 23.40 -6.56 -3.74
C ASP A 104 22.51 -5.30 -3.82
N CYS A 105 22.15 -4.72 -2.67
CA CYS A 105 21.25 -3.57 -2.61
C CYS A 105 21.74 -2.32 -3.35
N LEU A 106 23.06 -2.18 -3.52
CA LEU A 106 23.62 -1.13 -4.36
C LEU A 106 23.18 -1.29 -5.81
N GLU A 107 23.24 -2.51 -6.36
CA GLU A 107 22.88 -2.77 -7.75
C GLU A 107 21.39 -2.57 -8.00
N VAL A 108 20.54 -2.96 -7.04
CA VAL A 108 19.11 -2.64 -7.09
C VAL A 108 18.93 -1.13 -7.21
N LEU A 109 19.51 -0.35 -6.30
CA LEU A 109 19.41 1.12 -6.32
C LEU A 109 19.92 1.72 -7.65
N LEU A 110 21.10 1.30 -8.12
CA LEU A 110 21.71 1.79 -9.36
C LEU A 110 20.85 1.49 -10.57
N SER A 111 20.31 0.26 -10.67
CA SER A 111 19.52 -0.18 -11.83
C SER A 111 18.31 0.73 -12.07
N PHE A 112 17.62 1.16 -11.03
CA PHE A 112 16.46 2.03 -11.15
C PHE A 112 16.86 3.47 -11.48
N ILE A 113 17.89 4.04 -10.84
CA ILE A 113 18.37 5.40 -11.15
C ILE A 113 18.89 5.49 -12.59
N GLN A 114 19.64 4.49 -13.05
CA GLN A 114 20.18 4.45 -14.41
C GLN A 114 19.08 4.34 -15.48
N ASN A 115 17.95 3.72 -15.16
CA ASN A 115 16.82 3.56 -16.08
C ASN A 115 15.78 4.69 -16.02
N ALA A 116 15.89 5.62 -15.08
CA ALA A 116 15.00 6.78 -14.95
C ALA A 116 14.96 7.61 -16.25
N ARG A 117 13.76 8.10 -16.60
CA ARG A 117 13.48 8.79 -17.88
C ARG A 117 12.97 10.22 -17.72
N GLU A 118 12.27 10.51 -16.64
CA GLU A 118 11.57 11.79 -16.45
C GLU A 118 12.09 12.53 -15.21
N SER A 119 12.16 11.87 -14.05
CA SER A 119 12.57 12.52 -12.80
C SER A 119 13.19 11.56 -11.80
N VAL A 120 14.13 12.06 -10.99
CA VAL A 120 14.63 11.37 -9.79
C VAL A 120 14.67 12.36 -8.63
N TYR A 121 13.82 12.16 -7.63
CA TYR A 121 13.78 12.99 -6.42
C TYR A 121 14.26 12.20 -5.21
N VAL A 122 15.29 12.71 -4.54
CA VAL A 122 16.00 12.00 -3.47
C VAL A 122 15.85 12.73 -2.14
N MET A 123 15.54 11.99 -1.08
CA MET A 123 15.67 12.43 0.31
C MET A 123 16.59 11.45 1.05
N ILE A 124 17.79 11.88 1.40
CA ILE A 124 18.80 10.98 1.95
C ILE A 124 19.52 11.55 3.18
N TYR A 125 19.53 10.75 4.25
CA TYR A 125 20.22 11.11 5.48
C TYR A 125 21.73 11.11 5.33
N VAL A 126 22.35 10.03 4.82
CA VAL A 126 23.80 9.97 4.60
C VAL A 126 24.07 9.50 3.18
N PHE A 127 24.88 10.27 2.44
CA PHE A 127 25.22 9.99 1.05
C PHE A 127 26.73 10.13 0.81
N THR A 128 27.41 8.99 0.63
CA THR A 128 28.86 8.86 0.41
C THR A 128 29.21 7.74 -0.59
N LEU A 129 28.30 7.36 -1.49
CA LEU A 129 28.54 6.31 -2.49
C LEU A 129 28.80 6.94 -3.84
N ASP A 130 30.05 6.79 -4.31
CA ASP A 130 30.51 7.37 -5.57
C ASP A 130 29.64 6.90 -6.75
N ASP A 131 29.37 5.59 -6.85
CA ASP A 131 28.62 5.00 -7.97
C ASP A 131 27.18 5.55 -8.07
N VAL A 132 26.56 5.84 -6.92
CA VAL A 132 25.20 6.40 -6.89
C VAL A 132 25.23 7.87 -7.28
N ALA A 133 26.26 8.63 -6.89
CA ALA A 133 26.43 10.00 -7.34
C ALA A 133 26.66 10.07 -8.85
N ASP A 134 27.51 9.18 -9.41
CA ASP A 134 27.72 9.08 -10.85
C ASP A 134 26.42 8.77 -11.59
N ALA A 135 25.62 7.82 -11.10
CA ALA A 135 24.33 7.49 -11.72
C ALA A 135 23.34 8.68 -11.74
N LEU A 136 23.33 9.52 -10.69
CA LEU A 136 22.50 10.72 -10.63
C LEU A 136 23.00 11.84 -11.55
N ILE A 137 24.32 12.05 -11.61
CA ILE A 137 24.95 13.00 -12.53
C ILE A 137 24.66 12.60 -13.97
N ASP A 138 24.82 11.31 -14.30
CA ASP A 138 24.50 10.78 -15.62
C ASP A 138 23.01 10.93 -15.95
N ALA A 139 22.11 10.74 -14.98
CA ALA A 139 20.68 10.97 -15.18
C ALA A 139 20.38 12.43 -15.50
N ALA A 140 20.96 13.38 -14.74
CA ALA A 140 20.81 14.80 -15.00
C ALA A 140 21.38 15.17 -16.39
N ALA A 141 22.53 14.62 -16.77
CA ALA A 141 23.13 14.82 -18.09
C ALA A 141 22.29 14.25 -19.24
N ARG A 142 21.47 13.21 -18.99
CA ARG A 142 20.47 12.71 -19.95
C ARG A 142 19.23 13.61 -20.07
N GLY A 143 19.09 14.64 -19.22
CA GLY A 143 17.94 15.54 -19.19
C GLY A 143 16.82 15.12 -18.24
N VAL A 144 17.06 14.14 -17.37
CA VAL A 144 16.13 13.76 -16.29
C VAL A 144 16.10 14.88 -15.25
N ASP A 145 14.93 15.23 -14.71
CA ASP A 145 14.82 16.20 -13.62
C ASP A 145 15.30 15.56 -12.30
N VAL A 146 16.57 15.80 -11.96
CA VAL A 146 17.21 15.22 -10.76
C VAL A 146 17.31 16.28 -9.67
N LYS A 147 16.64 16.02 -8.54
CA LYS A 147 16.71 16.86 -7.34
C LYS A 147 17.07 16.05 -6.11
N VAL A 148 18.06 16.50 -5.35
CA VAL A 148 18.59 15.77 -4.19
C VAL A 148 18.53 16.62 -2.94
N LEU A 149 17.81 16.13 -1.92
CA LEU A 149 17.77 16.71 -0.60
C LEU A 149 18.62 15.88 0.37
N ILE A 150 19.65 16.50 0.95
CA ILE A 150 20.58 15.86 1.90
C ILE A 150 20.43 16.49 3.27
N GLU A 151 20.45 15.69 4.33
CA GLU A 151 20.50 16.20 5.71
C GLU A 151 21.73 17.09 5.92
N ALA A 152 21.55 18.33 6.41
CA ALA A 152 22.64 19.30 6.50
C ALA A 152 23.77 18.84 7.42
N ASP A 153 23.44 18.15 8.52
CA ASP A 153 24.43 17.65 9.48
C ASP A 153 25.33 16.55 8.87
N SER A 154 24.85 15.85 7.83
CA SER A 154 25.62 14.81 7.15
C SER A 154 26.34 15.29 5.90
N ALA A 155 25.89 16.40 5.30
CA ALA A 155 26.37 16.87 4.00
C ALA A 155 27.86 17.30 3.95
N PHE A 156 28.49 17.46 5.11
CA PHE A 156 29.91 17.85 5.22
C PHE A 156 30.77 16.81 5.91
N ILE A 157 30.25 15.59 6.12
CA ILE A 157 31.10 14.49 6.57
C ILE A 157 32.11 14.13 5.47
N ARG A 158 33.21 13.49 5.87
CA ARG A 158 34.22 13.03 4.92
C ARG A 158 33.60 12.07 3.90
N GLY A 159 33.78 12.40 2.62
CA GLY A 159 33.26 11.60 1.50
C GLY A 159 31.79 11.84 1.18
N SER A 160 31.18 12.93 1.68
CA SER A 160 29.83 13.29 1.25
C SER A 160 29.80 13.68 -0.24
N GLU A 161 28.76 13.22 -0.94
CA GLU A 161 28.53 13.52 -2.35
C GLU A 161 27.91 14.89 -2.61
N TYR A 162 27.58 15.66 -1.55
CA TYR A 162 26.91 16.96 -1.66
C TYR A 162 27.62 17.92 -2.65
N SER A 163 28.91 18.18 -2.43
CA SER A 163 29.65 19.11 -3.29
C SER A 163 29.81 18.59 -4.70
N ARG A 164 30.09 17.28 -4.86
CA ARG A 164 30.29 16.65 -6.18
C ARG A 164 29.05 16.77 -7.04
N LEU A 165 27.86 16.49 -6.48
CA LEU A 165 26.59 16.61 -7.19
C LEU A 165 26.33 18.06 -7.62
N ALA A 166 26.48 19.02 -6.70
CA ALA A 166 26.25 20.43 -6.97
C ALA A 166 27.22 20.98 -8.04
N GLU A 167 28.48 20.59 -7.99
CA GLU A 167 29.51 20.98 -8.97
C GLU A 167 29.27 20.39 -10.37
N ASN A 168 28.54 19.27 -10.45
CA ASN A 168 28.18 18.61 -11.72
C ASN A 168 26.74 18.94 -12.18
N GLY A 169 26.15 20.01 -11.67
CA GLY A 169 24.89 20.56 -12.18
C GLY A 169 23.62 19.84 -11.72
N VAL A 170 23.72 18.93 -10.75
CA VAL A 170 22.54 18.37 -10.07
C VAL A 170 21.96 19.43 -9.13
N GLU A 171 20.63 19.58 -9.11
CA GLU A 171 19.98 20.44 -8.13
C GLU A 171 20.03 19.78 -6.75
N VAL A 172 20.88 20.30 -5.87
CA VAL A 172 21.03 19.78 -4.50
C VAL A 172 20.66 20.85 -3.49
N ARG A 173 19.89 20.46 -2.47
CA ARG A 173 19.60 21.30 -1.31
C ARG A 173 19.94 20.58 -0.01
N LEU A 174 20.18 21.38 1.02
CA LEU A 174 20.42 20.90 2.37
C LEU A 174 19.16 21.08 3.20
N ASP A 175 18.66 19.99 3.76
CA ASP A 175 17.62 20.05 4.76
C ASP A 175 18.24 20.56 6.08
N ARG A 176 17.83 21.76 6.48
CA ARG A 176 18.21 22.42 7.74
C ARG A 176 17.01 22.56 8.66
N ASN A 177 16.03 21.69 8.50
CA ASN A 177 14.78 21.83 9.21
C ASN A 177 14.98 21.50 10.70
N ARG A 178 14.01 21.87 11.56
CA ARG A 178 14.12 21.68 13.01
C ARG A 178 14.31 20.21 13.42
N TYR A 179 13.80 19.29 12.63
CA TYR A 179 13.77 17.86 12.86
C TYR A 179 14.73 17.16 11.90
N LEU A 180 15.42 16.14 12.40
CA LEU A 180 16.34 15.33 11.62
C LEU A 180 15.64 14.69 10.41
N MET A 181 16.11 14.98 9.21
CA MET A 181 15.67 14.30 7.99
C MET A 181 16.39 12.96 7.88
N HIS A 182 15.76 11.91 8.43
CA HIS A 182 16.32 10.56 8.46
C HIS A 182 15.82 9.67 7.31
N ASN A 183 15.29 10.24 6.23
CA ASN A 183 14.80 9.49 5.07
C ASN A 183 15.96 8.81 4.32
N LYS A 184 15.64 7.71 3.63
CA LYS A 184 16.47 7.08 2.60
C LYS A 184 15.55 6.71 1.44
N VAL A 185 15.15 7.72 0.68
CA VAL A 185 14.10 7.61 -0.32
C VAL A 185 14.59 8.12 -1.66
N ALA A 186 14.26 7.42 -2.73
CA ALA A 186 14.25 7.96 -4.09
C ALA A 186 12.88 7.73 -4.72
N VAL A 187 12.31 8.75 -5.34
CA VAL A 187 11.11 8.65 -6.18
C VAL A 187 11.53 8.82 -7.63
N ILE A 188 11.14 7.86 -8.48
CA ILE A 188 11.55 7.77 -9.88
C ILE A 188 10.32 7.85 -10.78
N ASP A 189 10.40 8.74 -11.77
CA ASP A 189 9.40 8.94 -12.83
C ASP A 189 7.95 9.07 -12.32
N GLY A 190 7.77 9.65 -11.12
CA GLY A 190 6.46 9.87 -10.52
C GLY A 190 5.67 8.60 -10.13
N ARG A 191 6.27 7.41 -10.21
CA ARG A 191 5.56 6.13 -10.01
C ARG A 191 6.31 5.09 -9.17
N ILE A 192 7.64 5.14 -9.15
CA ILE A 192 8.46 4.18 -8.40
C ILE A 192 8.99 4.85 -7.14
N VAL A 193 8.88 4.16 -6.00
CA VAL A 193 9.48 4.57 -4.73
C VAL A 193 10.47 3.51 -4.27
N ILE A 194 11.72 3.93 -4.09
CA ILE A 194 12.77 3.14 -3.45
C ILE A 194 12.90 3.66 -2.02
N THR A 195 12.75 2.79 -1.03
CA THR A 195 12.89 3.16 0.38
C THR A 195 13.39 2.01 1.23
N GLY A 196 13.80 2.29 2.46
CA GLY A 196 14.25 1.28 3.41
C GLY A 196 15.07 1.88 4.54
N SER A 197 15.91 1.05 5.16
CA SER A 197 16.80 1.48 6.23
C SER A 197 18.17 1.94 5.71
N MET A 198 18.56 1.50 4.51
CA MET A 198 19.90 1.67 3.96
C MET A 198 20.25 3.12 3.63
N ASN A 199 21.16 3.72 4.39
CA ASN A 199 21.85 4.94 3.94
C ASN A 199 22.72 4.65 2.72
N TRP A 200 22.91 5.64 1.85
CA TRP A 200 23.72 5.51 0.64
C TRP A 200 25.20 5.70 0.96
N SER A 201 25.73 4.76 1.73
CA SER A 201 27.10 4.73 2.21
C SER A 201 27.69 3.34 2.10
N PHE A 202 29.02 3.23 2.08
CA PHE A 202 29.71 1.93 2.10
C PHE A 202 29.22 1.02 3.24
N ARG A 203 28.97 1.60 4.43
CA ARG A 203 28.48 0.82 5.58
C ARG A 203 27.07 0.31 5.34
N GLY A 204 26.18 1.15 4.81
CA GLY A 204 24.81 0.75 4.48
C GLY A 204 24.77 -0.38 3.47
N ALA A 205 25.50 -0.23 2.36
CA ALA A 205 25.49 -1.22 1.29
C ALA A 205 26.22 -2.54 1.63
N PHE A 206 27.35 -2.48 2.36
CA PHE A 206 28.28 -3.61 2.44
C PHE A 206 28.66 -4.08 3.85
N ARG A 207 28.14 -3.47 4.92
CA ARG A 207 28.50 -3.88 6.30
C ARG A 207 27.33 -4.03 7.25
N ASN A 208 26.36 -3.14 7.19
CA ASN A 208 25.22 -3.14 8.10
C ASN A 208 24.15 -4.11 7.59
N ASN A 209 23.35 -4.64 8.52
CA ASN A 209 22.09 -5.29 8.17
C ASN A 209 21.09 -4.19 7.83
N GLU A 210 20.81 -4.02 6.54
CA GLU A 210 19.90 -3.00 6.02
C GLU A 210 18.96 -3.63 5.00
N ASN A 211 17.92 -2.89 4.62
CA ASN A 211 17.01 -3.29 3.55
C ASN A 211 16.72 -2.15 2.59
N ILE A 212 16.34 -2.52 1.36
CA ILE A 212 15.63 -1.68 0.41
C ILE A 212 14.40 -2.45 -0.08
N ILE A 213 13.31 -1.73 -0.32
CA ILE A 213 12.16 -2.18 -1.08
C ILE A 213 11.92 -1.20 -2.22
N VAL A 214 11.55 -1.73 -3.39
CA VAL A 214 11.15 -0.95 -4.55
C VAL A 214 9.68 -1.20 -4.82
N LEU A 215 8.89 -0.13 -4.78
CA LEU A 215 7.44 -0.15 -4.95
C LEU A 215 7.09 0.62 -6.22
N GLU A 216 6.16 0.09 -7.00
CA GLU A 216 5.50 0.81 -8.07
C GLU A 216 4.03 1.03 -7.72
N ASP A 217 3.70 2.29 -7.47
CA ASP A 217 2.34 2.80 -7.27
C ASP A 217 2.39 4.34 -7.40
N PRO A 218 1.75 4.93 -8.44
CA PRO A 218 1.70 6.37 -8.62
C PRO A 218 1.12 7.15 -7.43
N ASN A 219 0.18 6.56 -6.67
CA ASN A 219 -0.41 7.20 -5.50
C ASN A 219 0.57 7.25 -4.34
N ILE A 220 1.31 6.17 -4.10
CA ILE A 220 2.37 6.16 -3.08
C ILE A 220 3.49 7.14 -3.48
N ALA A 221 3.89 7.13 -4.76
CA ALA A 221 4.88 8.06 -5.28
C ALA A 221 4.44 9.52 -5.10
N ALA A 222 3.17 9.84 -5.35
CA ALA A 222 2.61 11.18 -5.12
C ALA A 222 2.74 11.62 -3.65
N GLU A 223 2.43 10.76 -2.69
CA GLU A 223 2.58 11.06 -1.26
C GLU A 223 4.06 11.36 -0.88
N PHE A 224 5.00 10.58 -1.41
CA PHE A 224 6.43 10.85 -1.18
C PHE A 224 6.92 12.12 -1.90
N ILE A 225 6.36 12.44 -3.07
CA ILE A 225 6.65 13.68 -3.80
C ILE A 225 6.11 14.89 -3.03
N ASP A 226 4.94 14.79 -2.43
CA ASP A 226 4.39 15.86 -1.59
C ASP A 226 5.25 16.12 -0.35
N GLU A 227 5.74 15.06 0.29
CA GLU A 227 6.72 15.19 1.39
C GLU A 227 8.03 15.80 0.90
N PHE A 228 8.58 15.32 -0.21
CA PHE A 228 9.78 15.88 -0.84
C PHE A 228 9.60 17.38 -1.11
N ASN A 229 8.51 17.77 -1.75
CA ASN A 229 8.21 19.16 -2.08
C ASN A 229 8.06 20.03 -0.84
N LYS A 230 7.47 19.50 0.25
CA LYS A 230 7.38 20.19 1.53
C LYS A 230 8.77 20.48 2.09
N LEU A 231 9.63 19.46 2.18
CA LEU A 231 10.99 19.61 2.72
C LEU A 231 11.86 20.48 1.80
N TRP A 232 11.75 20.30 0.48
CA TRP A 232 12.47 21.08 -0.53
C TRP A 232 12.21 22.58 -0.44
N ARG A 233 10.97 22.99 -0.14
CA ARG A 233 10.61 24.40 0.09
C ARG A 233 11.19 24.97 1.38
N LEU A 234 11.35 24.13 2.41
CA LEU A 234 11.96 24.54 3.68
C LEU A 234 13.50 24.57 3.58
N ALA A 235 14.06 23.79 2.65
CA ALA A 235 15.47 23.76 2.36
C ALA A 235 15.91 25.01 1.58
N GLY A 236 16.80 25.78 2.19
CA GLY A 236 17.41 27.01 1.69
C GLY A 236 18.64 27.35 2.50
#